data_AF-A0A439DKK0-F1
#
_entry.id   AF-A0A439DKK0-F1
#
_cell.length_a   1.000
_cell.length_b   1.000
_cell.length_c   1.000
_cell.angle_alpha   90.00
_cell.angle_beta   90.00
_cell.angle_gamma   90.00
#
_symmetry.space_group_name_H-M   'P 1'
#
loop_
_entity.id
_entity.type
_entity.pdbx_description
1 polymer ?
#
loop_
_entity_poly.entity_id
_entity_poly.type
_entity_poly.pdbx_seq_one_letter_code
_entity_poly.pdbx_strand_id
1 'polypeptide(L)'
;MLANGTERLGSAGGPIFRRPDLSHEEFTAAWHRHGRLVLPWCLKFGTWEYIQIHLPPPSDSVVESESVSTSVASGSTIESKARRILQQADGVAIMRRFDVPTEKGSLYFERVVLADERGFLHDESGAGAIKGNPPIYDVPELHADVWREMALSMGGVEHGKLFLSYHSHLNPLKVREGKDVGGDARWEEWEKMEREKKEGSKQ
;
A
#
# COMPACT_ATOMS: atom_id res chain seq x y z
N MET A 1 2.49 38.19 9.76
CA MET A 1 3.56 37.20 9.56
C MET A 1 2.92 35.96 8.97
N LEU A 2 3.22 35.64 7.70
CA LEU A 2 2.74 34.44 7.03
C LEU A 2 3.59 33.26 7.50
N ALA A 3 2.98 32.31 8.20
CA ALA A 3 3.63 31.04 8.50
C ALA A 3 3.84 30.28 7.19
N ASN A 4 5.06 30.30 6.66
CA ASN A 4 5.54 29.33 5.67
C ASN A 4 5.66 27.97 6.38
N GLY A 5 4.53 27.32 6.63
CA GLY A 5 4.49 25.91 6.96
C GLY A 5 4.55 25.13 5.65
N THR A 6 5.75 24.80 5.19
CA THR A 6 5.90 23.83 4.10
C THR A 6 5.48 22.47 4.67
N GLU A 7 4.20 22.13 4.61
CA GLU A 7 3.70 20.80 4.94
C GLU A 7 4.46 19.80 4.06
N ARG A 8 5.38 19.03 4.66
CA ARG A 8 6.15 18.03 3.94
C ARG A 8 5.21 16.87 3.59
N LEU A 9 4.98 16.68 2.30
CA LEU A 9 4.27 15.51 1.79
C LEU A 9 5.14 14.27 2.03
N GLY A 10 4.73 13.42 2.96
CA GLY A 10 5.34 12.11 3.17
C GLY A 10 5.02 11.20 2.00
N SER A 11 6.01 10.46 1.50
CA SER A 11 5.88 9.48 0.42
C SER A 11 6.44 8.16 0.90
N ALA A 12 5.59 7.14 1.00
CA ALA A 12 5.95 5.80 1.42
C ALA A 12 5.39 4.79 0.41
N GLY A 13 6.11 3.69 0.19
CA GLY A 13 5.66 2.64 -0.71
C GLY A 13 6.74 1.63 -1.01
N GLY A 14 6.33 0.49 -1.56
CA GLY A 14 7.22 -0.62 -1.82
C GLY A 14 6.48 -1.86 -2.32
N PRO A 15 7.23 -2.93 -2.58
CA PRO A 15 6.70 -4.21 -3.04
C PRO A 15 5.77 -4.84 -1.98
N ILE A 16 4.71 -5.46 -2.48
CA ILE A 16 3.72 -6.19 -1.70
C ILE A 16 3.84 -7.67 -2.00
N PHE A 17 3.93 -8.48 -0.96
CA PHE A 17 4.07 -9.94 -1.05
C PHE A 17 2.84 -10.59 -0.43
N ARG A 18 2.21 -11.52 -1.15
CA ARG A 18 1.10 -12.30 -0.63
C ARG A 18 1.56 -13.26 0.46
N ARG A 19 0.63 -13.65 1.32
CA ARG A 19 0.82 -14.78 2.24
C ARG A 19 1.00 -16.09 1.43
N PRO A 20 1.95 -16.96 1.79
CA PRO A 20 2.33 -18.11 0.95
C PRO A 20 1.22 -19.15 0.75
N ASP A 21 0.25 -19.23 1.66
CA ASP A 21 -0.91 -20.12 1.63
C ASP A 21 -2.07 -19.63 0.75
N LEU A 22 -2.01 -18.39 0.25
CA LEU A 22 -3.03 -17.84 -0.65
C LEU A 22 -2.62 -17.99 -2.11
N SER A 23 -3.56 -18.34 -2.97
CA SER A 23 -3.36 -18.20 -4.41
C SER A 23 -3.25 -16.73 -4.84
N HIS A 24 -2.66 -16.49 -6.01
CA HIS A 24 -2.56 -15.13 -6.57
C HIS A 24 -3.94 -14.50 -6.83
N GLU A 25 -4.94 -15.31 -7.19
CA GLU A 25 -6.32 -14.85 -7.41
C GLU A 25 -6.99 -14.44 -6.09
N GLU A 26 -6.85 -15.26 -5.04
CA GLU A 26 -7.36 -14.94 -3.69
C GLU A 26 -6.72 -13.67 -3.15
N PHE A 27 -5.39 -13.53 -3.30
CA PHE A 27 -4.67 -12.33 -2.95
C PHE A 27 -5.20 -11.11 -3.72
N THR A 28 -5.32 -11.20 -5.04
CA THR A 28 -5.79 -10.09 -5.89
C THR A 28 -7.19 -9.65 -5.48
N ALA A 29 -8.09 -10.58 -5.23
CA ALA A 29 -9.44 -10.27 -4.77
C ALA A 29 -9.44 -9.64 -3.36
N ALA A 30 -8.62 -10.14 -2.44
CA ALA A 30 -8.48 -9.58 -1.10
C ALA A 30 -7.91 -8.16 -1.14
N TRP A 31 -6.82 -7.94 -1.89
CA TRP A 31 -6.15 -6.66 -1.98
C TRP A 31 -7.00 -5.61 -2.70
N HIS A 32 -7.80 -6.01 -3.71
CA HIS A 32 -8.78 -5.12 -4.31
C HIS A 32 -9.87 -4.67 -3.30
N ARG A 33 -10.35 -5.57 -2.45
CA ARG A 33 -11.29 -5.22 -1.37
C ARG A 33 -10.61 -4.34 -0.30
N HIS A 34 -9.35 -4.59 -0.02
CA HIS A 34 -8.54 -3.79 0.92
C HIS A 34 -8.45 -2.32 0.49
N GLY A 35 -8.34 -2.03 -0.81
CA GLY A 35 -8.38 -0.64 -1.29
C GLY A 35 -9.64 0.11 -0.82
N ARG A 36 -10.81 -0.56 -0.84
CA ARG A 36 -12.09 0.01 -0.37
C ARG A 36 -12.12 0.28 1.14
N LEU A 37 -11.26 -0.39 1.91
CA LEU A 37 -11.09 -0.20 3.34
C LEU A 37 -10.22 0.99 3.70
N VAL A 38 -9.18 1.20 2.89
CA VAL A 38 -8.18 2.26 3.06
C VAL A 38 -8.72 3.60 2.58
N LEU A 39 -9.50 3.61 1.49
CA LEU A 39 -10.02 4.83 0.88
C LEU A 39 -10.76 5.77 1.86
N PRO A 40 -11.72 5.31 2.70
CA PRO A 40 -12.39 6.19 3.66
C PRO A 40 -11.42 6.83 4.66
N TRP A 41 -10.42 6.06 5.12
CA TRP A 41 -9.37 6.56 6.00
C TRP A 41 -8.52 7.63 5.28
N CYS A 42 -8.15 7.38 4.03
CA CYS A 42 -7.40 8.32 3.20
C CYS A 42 -8.14 9.66 3.00
N LEU A 43 -9.44 9.59 2.70
CA LEU A 43 -10.32 10.76 2.53
C LEU A 43 -10.45 11.57 3.83
N LYS A 44 -10.56 10.89 4.97
CA LYS A 44 -10.80 11.53 6.27
C LYS A 44 -9.55 12.23 6.83
N PHE A 45 -8.36 11.69 6.58
CA PHE A 45 -7.11 12.14 7.21
C PHE A 45 -6.10 12.75 6.25
N GLY A 46 -6.53 13.24 5.08
CA GLY A 46 -5.68 14.05 4.20
C GLY A 46 -4.57 13.26 3.49
N THR A 47 -4.87 12.03 3.08
CA THR A 47 -4.01 11.31 2.15
C THR A 47 -4.12 11.94 0.77
N TRP A 48 -3.00 12.36 0.20
CA TRP A 48 -2.93 12.95 -1.13
C TRP A 48 -3.14 11.90 -2.23
N GLU A 49 -2.51 10.74 -2.08
CA GLU A 49 -2.55 9.67 -3.07
C GLU A 49 -2.43 8.30 -2.39
N TYR A 50 -3.25 7.36 -2.84
CA TYR A 50 -3.10 5.93 -2.58
C TYR A 50 -3.14 5.18 -3.91
N ILE A 51 -2.18 4.29 -4.14
CA ILE A 51 -2.07 3.49 -5.37
C ILE A 51 -1.81 2.04 -4.98
N GLN A 52 -2.54 1.13 -5.62
CA GLN A 52 -2.26 -0.30 -5.63
C GLN A 52 -1.88 -0.68 -7.06
N ILE A 53 -0.72 -1.31 -7.26
CA ILE A 53 -0.29 -1.80 -8.56
C ILE A 53 -0.23 -3.32 -8.46
N HIS A 54 -1.12 -4.01 -9.16
CA HIS A 54 -1.14 -5.46 -9.19
C HIS A 54 -0.16 -5.94 -10.26
N LEU A 55 0.80 -6.77 -9.87
CA LEU A 55 1.73 -7.39 -10.80
C LEU A 55 1.10 -8.67 -11.36
N PRO A 56 1.43 -9.05 -12.61
CA PRO A 56 1.02 -10.34 -13.15
C PRO A 56 1.63 -11.47 -12.29
N PRO A 57 0.98 -12.64 -12.23
CA PRO A 57 1.56 -13.79 -11.57
C PRO A 57 2.93 -14.10 -12.20
N PRO A 58 3.91 -14.57 -11.41
CA PRO A 58 5.19 -14.98 -11.95
C PRO A 58 4.95 -16.07 -12.99
N SER A 59 5.41 -15.83 -14.23
CA SER A 59 5.31 -16.82 -15.29
C SER A 59 6.10 -18.07 -14.89
N ASP A 60 5.45 -19.24 -14.89
CA ASP A 60 6.12 -20.54 -14.65
C ASP A 60 7.20 -20.87 -15.70
N SER A 61 7.29 -20.10 -16.77
CA SER A 61 8.31 -20.21 -17.81
C SER A 61 9.50 -19.29 -17.53
N VAL A 62 10.41 -19.68 -16.64
CA VAL A 62 11.87 -19.79 -16.86
C VAL A 62 12.44 -20.48 -15.60
N VAL A 63 12.29 -21.80 -15.54
CA VAL A 63 13.26 -22.64 -14.83
C VAL A 63 14.20 -23.20 -15.89
N GLU A 64 15.01 -22.33 -16.50
CA GLU A 64 16.28 -22.81 -17.02
C GLU A 64 17.33 -22.51 -15.96
N SER A 65 17.75 -23.60 -15.32
CA SER A 65 19.00 -23.66 -14.59
C SER A 65 20.12 -23.29 -15.55
N GLU A 66 20.49 -22.00 -15.62
CA GLU A 66 21.77 -21.62 -16.19
C GLU A 66 22.89 -22.06 -15.23
N SER A 67 23.29 -23.31 -15.35
CA SER A 67 24.62 -23.74 -14.94
C SER A 67 25.62 -23.26 -16.01
N VAL A 68 26.15 -22.05 -15.89
CA VAL A 68 27.37 -21.66 -16.62
C VAL A 68 28.30 -20.88 -15.70
N SER A 69 29.47 -21.49 -15.51
CA SER A 69 30.64 -21.01 -14.80
C SER A 69 31.17 -19.66 -15.29
N THR A 70 31.85 -18.99 -14.35
CA THR A 70 32.90 -17.96 -14.52
C THR A 70 32.50 -16.59 -15.07
N SER A 71 32.35 -15.63 -14.15
CA SER A 71 33.24 -14.46 -14.04
C SER A 71 32.68 -13.51 -12.99
N VAL A 72 33.49 -13.17 -11.99
CA VAL A 72 33.14 -12.24 -10.91
C VAL A 72 33.02 -10.83 -11.51
N ALA A 73 31.80 -10.39 -11.84
CA ALA A 73 31.47 -8.98 -11.98
C ALA A 73 30.78 -8.52 -10.69
N SER A 74 31.59 -8.05 -9.77
CA SER A 74 31.17 -7.34 -8.56
C SER A 74 30.32 -6.14 -8.94
N GLY A 75 29.02 -6.18 -8.64
CA GLY A 75 28.12 -5.02 -8.68
C GLY A 75 26.73 -5.32 -9.23
N SER A 76 25.91 -6.11 -8.52
CA SER A 76 24.47 -6.05 -8.78
C SER A 76 24.00 -4.63 -8.44
N THR A 77 23.61 -3.84 -9.44
CA THR A 77 23.09 -2.49 -9.19
C THR A 77 21.85 -2.56 -8.31
N ILE A 78 21.58 -1.50 -7.55
CA ILE A 78 20.35 -1.40 -6.74
C ILE A 78 19.09 -1.62 -7.60
N GLU A 79 19.13 -1.19 -8.86
CA GLU A 79 18.08 -1.41 -9.84
C GLU A 79 17.89 -2.89 -10.17
N SER A 80 18.98 -3.63 -10.41
CA SER A 80 18.93 -5.07 -10.68
C SER A 80 18.36 -5.84 -9.50
N LYS A 81 18.72 -5.44 -8.27
CA LYS A 81 18.15 -6.00 -7.03
C LYS A 81 16.66 -5.69 -6.92
N ALA A 82 16.24 -4.46 -7.19
CA ALA A 82 14.84 -4.05 -7.16
C ALA A 82 13.96 -4.83 -8.15
N ARG A 83 14.44 -5.03 -9.39
CA ARG A 83 13.74 -5.84 -10.39
C ARG A 83 13.56 -7.30 -9.94
N ARG A 84 14.61 -7.91 -9.38
CA ARG A 84 14.51 -9.28 -8.82
C ARG A 84 13.50 -9.38 -7.69
N ILE A 85 13.40 -8.34 -6.87
CA ILE A 85 12.41 -8.26 -5.79
C ILE A 85 11.00 -8.14 -6.36
N LEU A 86 10.76 -7.32 -7.40
CA LEU A 86 9.45 -7.23 -8.05
C LEU A 86 9.04 -8.51 -8.79
N GLN A 87 9.98 -9.33 -9.25
CA GLN A 87 9.66 -10.65 -9.82
C GLN A 87 9.06 -11.61 -8.78
N GLN A 88 9.29 -11.36 -7.49
CA GLN A 88 8.75 -12.16 -6.38
C GLN A 88 7.53 -11.51 -5.74
N ALA A 89 7.28 -10.22 -6.02
CA ALA A 89 6.18 -9.47 -5.45
C ALA A 89 4.88 -9.70 -6.24
N ASP A 90 3.75 -9.63 -5.55
CA ASP A 90 2.42 -9.66 -6.16
C ASP A 90 1.91 -8.24 -6.50
N GLY A 91 2.62 -7.21 -6.04
CA GLY A 91 2.31 -5.83 -6.38
C GLY A 91 3.21 -4.76 -5.77
N VAL A 92 2.80 -3.51 -5.92
CA VAL A 92 3.38 -2.33 -5.26
C VAL A 92 2.28 -1.48 -4.65
N ALA A 93 2.46 -1.04 -3.40
CA ALA A 93 1.59 -0.06 -2.76
C ALA A 93 2.31 1.27 -2.57
N ILE A 94 1.61 2.38 -2.81
CA ILE A 94 2.14 3.74 -2.62
C ILE A 94 1.13 4.58 -1.86
N MET A 95 1.63 5.32 -0.87
CA MET A 95 0.87 6.23 -0.03
C MET A 95 1.60 7.56 0.04
N ARG A 96 0.90 8.64 -0.33
CA ARG A 96 1.37 10.02 -0.15
C ARG A 96 0.41 10.76 0.76
N ARG A 97 0.92 11.42 1.80
CA ARG A 97 0.07 12.10 2.79
C ARG A 97 0.72 13.35 3.36
N PHE A 98 -0.10 14.34 3.68
CA PHE A 98 0.30 15.42 4.56
C PHE A 98 0.18 14.92 5.99
N ASP A 99 1.17 15.22 6.82
CA ASP A 99 1.47 14.49 8.04
C ASP A 99 0.44 14.72 9.16
N VAL A 100 -0.74 14.07 9.14
CA VAL A 100 -1.74 14.18 10.22
C VAL A 100 -2.65 12.94 10.41
N PRO A 101 -2.17 11.83 11.02
CA PRO A 101 -3.06 10.86 11.63
C PRO A 101 -3.55 11.39 12.99
N THR A 102 -4.85 11.58 13.14
CA THR A 102 -5.45 11.80 14.47
C THR A 102 -5.42 10.50 15.29
N GLU A 103 -5.63 10.55 16.60
CA GLU A 103 -5.75 9.33 17.44
C GLU A 103 -6.80 8.35 16.87
N LYS A 104 -7.95 8.86 16.43
CA LYS A 104 -8.99 8.06 15.76
C LYS A 104 -8.49 7.44 14.45
N GLY A 105 -7.72 8.21 13.67
CA GLY A 105 -7.11 7.73 12.44
C GLY A 105 -6.12 6.60 12.70
N SER A 106 -5.25 6.75 13.70
CA SER A 106 -4.33 5.69 14.12
C SER A 106 -5.08 4.44 14.57
N LEU A 107 -6.14 4.59 15.36
CA LEU A 107 -6.95 3.45 15.83
C LEU A 107 -7.67 2.71 14.70
N TYR A 108 -8.27 3.42 13.74
CA TYR A 108 -8.88 2.75 12.58
C TYR A 108 -7.82 2.05 11.73
N PHE A 109 -6.68 2.70 11.52
CA PHE A 109 -5.57 2.11 10.78
C PHE A 109 -5.12 0.81 11.43
N GLU A 110 -4.89 0.80 12.74
CA GLU A 110 -4.47 -0.39 13.47
C GLU A 110 -5.53 -1.50 13.52
N ARG A 111 -6.78 -1.14 13.79
CA ARG A 111 -7.85 -2.13 14.05
C ARG A 111 -8.55 -2.63 12.79
N VAL A 112 -8.48 -1.87 11.70
CA VAL A 112 -9.19 -2.18 10.46
C VAL A 112 -8.20 -2.43 9.34
N VAL A 113 -7.34 -1.46 9.03
CA VAL A 113 -6.40 -1.57 7.88
C VAL A 113 -5.35 -2.64 8.15
N LEU A 114 -4.59 -2.53 9.24
CA LEU A 114 -3.55 -3.51 9.58
C LEU A 114 -4.13 -4.90 9.90
N ALA A 115 -5.30 -4.96 10.51
CA ALA A 115 -5.98 -6.23 10.78
C ALA A 115 -6.37 -6.95 9.48
N ASP A 116 -6.84 -6.20 8.47
CA ASP A 116 -7.16 -6.74 7.15
C ASP A 116 -5.88 -7.15 6.39
N GLU A 117 -4.82 -6.33 6.42
CA GLU A 117 -3.51 -6.65 5.80
C GLU A 117 -2.97 -8.01 6.26
N ARG A 118 -3.03 -8.32 7.56
CA ARG A 118 -2.60 -9.63 8.12
C ARG A 118 -3.36 -10.82 7.54
N GLY A 119 -4.54 -10.58 6.98
CA GLY A 119 -5.36 -11.61 6.35
C GLY A 119 -4.81 -12.10 5.02
N PHE A 120 -3.99 -11.30 4.32
CA PHE A 120 -3.55 -11.62 2.95
C PHE A 120 -2.11 -11.24 2.60
N LEU A 121 -1.44 -10.43 3.41
CA LEU A 121 -0.05 -10.07 3.23
C LEU A 121 0.89 -11.02 3.98
N HIS A 122 2.10 -11.15 3.45
CA HIS A 122 3.23 -11.72 4.16
C HIS A 122 3.63 -10.81 5.34
N ASP A 123 4.15 -11.39 6.42
CA ASP A 123 4.51 -10.66 7.65
C ASP A 123 5.60 -9.58 7.44
N GLU A 124 6.44 -9.73 6.43
CA GLU A 124 7.44 -8.72 6.02
C GLU A 124 6.90 -7.69 5.00
N SER A 125 5.58 -7.64 4.79
CA SER A 125 4.93 -6.80 3.79
C SER A 125 3.81 -5.93 4.37
N GLY A 126 3.46 -4.87 3.64
CA GLY A 126 2.44 -3.90 4.05
C GLY A 126 2.93 -2.93 5.13
N ALA A 127 1.98 -2.20 5.72
CA ALA A 127 2.30 -1.20 6.74
C ALA A 127 2.59 -1.83 8.11
N GLY A 128 2.13 -3.06 8.32
CA GLY A 128 2.42 -3.85 9.53
C GLY A 128 3.71 -4.67 9.48
N ALA A 129 4.55 -4.48 8.46
CA ALA A 129 5.71 -5.34 8.18
C ALA A 129 6.67 -5.47 9.38
N ILE A 130 6.98 -6.71 9.76
CA ILE A 130 7.98 -7.06 10.77
C ILE A 130 9.20 -7.59 10.05
N LYS A 131 10.29 -6.82 9.97
CA LYS A 131 11.53 -7.27 9.32
C LYS A 131 12.19 -8.40 10.13
N GLY A 132 12.27 -9.59 9.56
CA GLY A 132 13.02 -10.70 10.12
C GLY A 132 14.54 -10.44 10.15
N ASN A 133 15.26 -11.27 10.89
CA ASN A 133 16.72 -11.29 10.88
C ASN A 133 17.26 -12.73 10.70
N PRO A 134 17.69 -13.12 9.49
CA PRO A 134 17.71 -12.33 8.24
C PRO A 134 16.30 -12.12 7.65
N PRO A 135 16.11 -11.08 6.81
CA PRO A 135 14.84 -10.87 6.12
C PRO A 135 14.62 -11.94 5.03
N ILE A 136 13.37 -12.33 4.81
CA ILE A 136 12.97 -13.20 3.69
C ILE A 136 13.11 -12.42 2.38
N TYR A 137 12.63 -11.18 2.36
CA TYR A 137 12.74 -10.29 1.20
C TYR A 137 13.76 -9.17 1.49
N ASP A 138 14.91 -9.23 0.83
CA ASP A 138 15.95 -8.20 0.90
C ASP A 138 15.58 -6.99 0.02
N VAL A 139 14.52 -6.27 0.41
CA VAL A 139 13.96 -5.12 -0.33
C VAL A 139 14.91 -3.93 -0.23
N PRO A 140 15.45 -3.41 -1.36
CA PRO A 140 16.28 -2.21 -1.34
C PRO A 140 15.45 -0.97 -0.98
N GLU A 141 16.07 -0.03 -0.27
CA GLU A 141 15.44 1.27 -0.01
C GLU A 141 15.43 2.10 -1.29
N LEU A 142 14.24 2.33 -1.83
CA LEU A 142 14.00 3.12 -3.04
C LEU A 142 12.85 4.09 -2.83
N HIS A 143 12.86 5.18 -3.60
CA HIS A 143 11.73 6.12 -3.62
C HIS A 143 10.48 5.44 -4.21
N ALA A 144 9.30 5.78 -3.70
CA ALA A 144 8.03 5.18 -4.12
C ALA A 144 7.78 5.31 -5.64
N ASP A 145 8.21 6.41 -6.27
CA ASP A 145 8.11 6.58 -7.73
C ASP A 145 8.96 5.58 -8.51
N VAL A 146 10.13 5.22 -7.98
CA VAL A 146 10.99 4.22 -8.63
C VAL A 146 10.29 2.86 -8.61
N TRP A 147 9.67 2.50 -7.48
CA TRP A 147 8.86 1.28 -7.40
C TRP A 147 7.67 1.31 -8.37
N ARG A 148 6.98 2.45 -8.46
CA ARG A 148 5.86 2.66 -9.39
C ARG A 148 6.28 2.42 -10.83
N GLU A 149 7.30 3.15 -11.28
CA GLU A 149 7.78 3.10 -12.66
C GLU A 149 8.23 1.70 -13.04
N MET A 150 8.97 1.02 -12.14
CA MET A 150 9.40 -0.35 -12.36
C MET A 150 8.22 -1.32 -12.46
N ALA A 151 7.26 -1.26 -11.54
CA ALA A 151 6.12 -2.16 -11.55
C ALA A 151 5.26 -1.99 -12.83
N LEU A 152 5.05 -0.75 -13.27
CA LEU A 152 4.35 -0.47 -14.53
C LEU A 152 5.13 -0.99 -15.74
N SER A 153 6.46 -0.84 -15.76
CA SER A 153 7.31 -1.37 -16.83
C SER A 153 7.28 -2.89 -16.92
N MET A 154 6.92 -3.58 -15.83
CA MET A 154 6.81 -5.04 -15.74
C MET A 154 5.40 -5.55 -16.03
N GLY A 155 4.50 -4.70 -16.55
CA GLY A 155 3.13 -5.09 -16.88
C GLY A 155 2.15 -4.99 -15.71
N GLY A 156 2.53 -4.34 -14.61
CA GLY A 156 1.64 -4.08 -13.50
C GLY A 156 0.48 -3.14 -13.89
N VAL A 157 -0.69 -3.36 -13.27
CA VAL A 157 -1.91 -2.59 -13.51
C VAL A 157 -2.24 -1.74 -12.28
N GLU A 158 -2.41 -0.43 -12.46
CA GLU A 158 -2.85 0.47 -11.38
C GLU A 158 -4.34 0.24 -11.07
N HIS A 159 -4.63 -0.06 -9.81
CA HIS A 159 -5.96 -0.10 -9.22
C HIS A 159 -6.05 0.92 -8.08
N GLY A 160 -7.27 1.38 -7.79
CA GLY A 160 -7.56 2.17 -6.59
C GLY A 160 -6.93 3.57 -6.55
N LYS A 161 -6.59 4.16 -7.70
CA LYS A 161 -5.98 5.48 -7.77
C LYS A 161 -6.93 6.57 -7.27
N LEU A 162 -6.70 7.04 -6.04
CA LEU A 162 -7.37 8.21 -5.51
C LEU A 162 -6.44 9.42 -5.63
N PHE A 163 -6.81 10.39 -6.45
CA PHE A 163 -6.22 11.73 -6.40
C PHE A 163 -7.12 12.66 -5.62
N LEU A 164 -6.65 13.15 -4.47
CA LEU A 164 -7.28 14.28 -3.81
C LEU A 164 -6.64 15.58 -4.33
N SER A 165 -7.32 16.25 -5.26
CA SER A 165 -6.96 17.62 -5.64
C SER A 165 -7.41 18.57 -4.53
N TYR A 166 -6.48 19.04 -3.69
CA TYR A 166 -6.73 20.20 -2.83
C TYR A 166 -6.87 21.43 -3.74
N HIS A 167 -8.06 22.02 -3.80
CA HIS A 167 -8.23 23.42 -4.20
C HIS A 167 -8.58 24.22 -2.96
N SER A 168 -7.66 25.12 -2.62
CA SER A 168 -7.75 26.06 -1.51
C SER A 168 -9.10 26.78 -1.51
N HIS A 169 -9.78 26.73 -0.37
CA HIS A 169 -10.95 27.51 0.03
C HIS A 169 -12.13 27.54 -0.95
N LEU A 170 -13.25 26.93 -0.51
CA LEU A 170 -14.60 26.97 -1.11
C LEU A 170 -14.79 26.06 -2.33
N ASN A 171 -14.93 24.73 -2.13
CA ASN A 171 -15.88 23.83 -2.82
C ASN A 171 -15.51 22.33 -2.65
N PRO A 172 -16.48 21.39 -2.77
CA PRO A 172 -16.30 19.98 -2.40
C PRO A 172 -15.29 19.22 -3.27
N LEU A 173 -14.60 18.29 -2.60
CA LEU A 173 -13.67 17.29 -3.12
C LEU A 173 -14.16 16.68 -4.44
N LYS A 174 -13.44 16.94 -5.55
CA LYS A 174 -13.68 16.21 -6.80
C LYS A 174 -12.84 14.93 -6.80
N VAL A 175 -13.47 13.82 -6.42
CA VAL A 175 -12.95 12.47 -6.68
C VAL A 175 -12.93 12.28 -8.19
N ARG A 176 -11.74 12.17 -8.79
CA ARG A 176 -11.61 11.88 -10.21
C ARG A 176 -11.73 10.36 -10.41
N GLU A 177 -12.96 9.94 -10.70
CA GLU A 177 -13.38 8.63 -11.23
C GLU A 177 -12.80 7.37 -10.55
N GLY A 178 -13.50 6.93 -9.50
CA GLY A 178 -13.76 5.51 -9.26
C GLY A 178 -15.28 5.35 -9.24
N LYS A 179 -15.88 4.75 -10.27
CA LYS A 179 -17.27 4.28 -10.17
C LYS A 179 -17.33 3.31 -8.98
N ASP A 180 -18.29 3.54 -8.08
CA ASP A 180 -18.61 2.73 -6.89
C ASP A 180 -17.81 2.98 -5.58
N VAL A 181 -17.61 4.24 -5.19
CA VAL A 181 -17.10 4.54 -3.82
C VAL A 181 -18.27 4.84 -2.87
N GLY A 182 -18.91 3.77 -2.36
CA GLY A 182 -19.74 3.83 -1.14
C GLY A 182 -18.88 3.87 0.12
N GLY A 183 -17.90 4.78 0.18
CA GLY A 183 -16.83 4.79 1.18
C GLY A 183 -17.23 5.32 2.56
N ASP A 184 -18.20 6.22 2.64
CA ASP A 184 -18.58 6.85 3.92
C ASP A 184 -19.22 5.85 4.91
N ALA A 185 -19.95 4.85 4.41
CA ALA A 185 -20.70 3.91 5.24
C ALA A 185 -19.80 3.15 6.24
N ARG A 186 -18.64 2.67 5.82
CA ARG A 186 -17.79 1.81 6.67
C ARG A 186 -17.03 2.59 7.75
N TRP A 187 -16.68 3.85 7.48
CA TRP A 187 -16.09 4.74 8.49
C TRP A 187 -17.13 5.13 9.55
N GLU A 188 -18.33 5.51 9.12
CA GLU A 188 -19.42 5.88 10.02
C GLU A 188 -19.88 4.71 10.90
N GLU A 189 -19.99 3.51 10.33
CA GLU A 189 -20.26 2.28 11.08
C GLU A 189 -19.20 2.01 12.15
N TRP A 190 -17.92 2.20 11.82
CA TRP A 190 -16.84 2.05 12.79
C TRP A 190 -16.91 3.10 13.90
N GLU A 191 -17.14 4.38 13.57
CA GLU A 191 -17.30 5.43 14.57
C GLU A 191 -18.50 5.19 15.49
N LYS A 192 -19.58 4.62 14.96
CA LYS A 192 -20.74 4.20 15.75
C LYS A 192 -20.39 3.06 16.72
N MET A 193 -19.76 2.00 16.23
CA MET A 193 -19.34 0.86 17.08
C MET A 193 -18.38 1.29 18.21
N GLU A 194 -17.42 2.17 17.93
CA GLU A 194 -16.50 2.65 18.96
C GLU A 194 -17.16 3.56 19.99
N ARG A 195 -18.22 4.29 19.61
CA ARG A 195 -19.04 5.07 20.55
C ARG A 195 -19.83 4.15 21.48
N GLU A 196 -20.50 3.15 20.92
CA GLU A 196 -21.31 2.17 21.67
C GLU A 196 -20.45 1.38 22.66
N LYS A 197 -19.22 0.99 22.30
CA LYS A 197 -18.27 0.36 23.24
C LYS A 197 -17.90 1.26 24.42
N LYS A 198 -17.66 2.55 24.17
CA LYS A 198 -17.31 3.52 25.24
C LYS A 198 -18.48 3.80 26.16
N GLU A 199 -19.70 3.74 25.65
CA GLU A 199 -20.93 3.92 26.44
C GLU A 199 -21.28 2.65 27.25
N GLY A 200 -21.10 1.46 26.66
CA GLY A 200 -21.30 0.18 27.34
C GLY A 200 -20.24 -0.14 28.40
N SER A 201 -19.04 0.43 28.30
CA SER A 201 -17.98 0.24 29.31
C SER A 201 -18.11 1.16 30.54
N LYS A 202 -19.15 2.01 30.59
CA LYS A 202 -19.45 2.92 31.72
C LYS A 202 -20.58 2.42 32.63
N GLN A 203 -21.13 1.23 32.39
CA GLN A 203 -22.05 0.52 33.29
C GLN A 203 -21.30 -0.54 34.08
#